data_AF-A0A849QH90-F1
#
_entry.id   AF-A0A849QH90-F1
#
_cell.length_a   1.000
_cell.length_b   1.000
_cell.length_c   1.000
_cell.angle_alpha   90.00
_cell.angle_beta   90.00
_cell.angle_gamma   90.00
#
_symmetry.space_group_name_H-M   'P 1'
#
loop_
_entity.id
_entity.type
_entity.pdbx_description
1 polymer ?
#
loop_
_entity_poly.entity_id
_entity_poly.type
_entity_poly.pdbx_seq_one_letter_code
_entity_poly.pdbx_strand_id
1 'polypeptide(L)'
;MFIKLDKQKVPHPHDLDAYRSSSHKFCTDLTAENSDLSFGGVGSPQGWTTVLARSGIGYEIFNEAVDSGYIKSKTLEENEMERVLNLARMKKVQMYALNRRQGI
;
A
#
# COMPACT_ATOMS: atom_id res chain seq x y z
N MET A 1 7.64 6.67 4.03
CA MET A 1 8.26 6.44 5.37
C MET A 1 7.97 5.01 5.80
N PHE A 2 8.65 4.45 6.81
CA PHE A 2 8.34 3.13 7.35
C PHE A 2 7.99 3.12 8.84
N ILE A 3 7.22 2.13 9.32
CA ILE A 3 7.06 1.80 10.76
C ILE A 3 7.40 0.33 11.03
N LYS A 4 8.02 0.02 12.17
CA LYS A 4 8.43 -1.36 12.52
C LYS A 4 7.27 -2.16 13.14
N LEU A 5 7.05 -3.39 12.70
CA LEU A 5 6.03 -4.32 13.21
C LEU A 5 6.61 -5.67 13.64
N ASP A 6 5.86 -6.37 14.49
CA ASP A 6 6.11 -7.78 14.84
C ASP A 6 5.74 -8.72 13.67
N LYS A 7 6.47 -9.85 13.56
CA LYS A 7 6.34 -10.75 12.42
C LYS A 7 5.06 -11.58 12.47
N GLN A 8 4.36 -11.68 11.34
CA GLN A 8 3.24 -12.61 11.15
C GLN A 8 3.39 -13.38 9.84
N LYS A 9 3.03 -14.67 9.84
CA LYS A 9 3.05 -15.51 8.62
C LYS A 9 1.73 -15.33 7.88
N VAL A 10 1.81 -14.84 6.65
CA VAL A 10 0.66 -14.64 5.76
C VAL A 10 0.75 -15.58 4.56
N PRO A 11 -0.36 -16.20 4.10
CA PRO A 11 -0.39 -17.03 2.90
C PRO A 11 -0.06 -16.21 1.65
N HIS A 12 0.38 -16.89 0.58
CA HIS A 12 0.71 -16.21 -0.66
C HIS A 12 -0.59 -15.70 -1.32
N PRO A 13 -0.63 -14.47 -1.89
CA PRO A 13 -1.88 -13.89 -2.40
C PRO A 13 -2.63 -14.75 -3.42
N HIS A 14 -1.91 -15.51 -4.23
CA HIS A 14 -2.51 -16.39 -5.25
C HIS A 14 -3.33 -17.53 -4.63
N ASP A 15 -2.96 -18.00 -3.44
CA ASP A 15 -3.67 -19.06 -2.72
C ASP A 15 -5.07 -18.60 -2.28
N LEU A 16 -5.32 -17.28 -2.30
CA LEU A 16 -6.56 -16.65 -1.86
C LEU A 16 -7.45 -16.17 -3.03
N ASP A 17 -7.02 -16.33 -4.28
CA ASP A 17 -7.73 -15.78 -5.44
C ASP A 17 -9.18 -16.31 -5.56
N ALA A 18 -9.43 -17.55 -5.15
CA ALA A 18 -10.76 -18.17 -5.14
C ALA A 18 -11.74 -17.52 -4.15
N TYR A 19 -11.22 -16.88 -3.09
CA TYR A 19 -12.01 -16.23 -2.04
C TYR A 19 -12.18 -14.72 -2.27
N ARG A 20 -11.52 -14.16 -3.30
CA ARG A 20 -11.57 -12.73 -3.58
C ARG A 20 -12.94 -12.33 -4.12
N SER A 21 -13.56 -11.34 -3.47
CA SER A 21 -14.82 -10.73 -3.95
C SER A 21 -14.70 -10.24 -5.39
N SER A 22 -15.77 -10.43 -6.17
CA SER A 22 -15.87 -9.95 -7.55
C SER A 22 -15.75 -8.43 -7.66
N SER A 23 -16.21 -7.68 -6.65
CA SER A 23 -16.12 -6.21 -6.61
C SER A 23 -14.68 -5.71 -6.65
N HIS A 24 -13.72 -6.51 -6.19
CA HIS A 24 -12.31 -6.16 -6.15
C HIS A 24 -11.69 -6.00 -7.56
N LYS A 25 -12.33 -6.55 -8.60
CA LYS A 25 -11.93 -6.39 -10.00
C LYS A 25 -12.14 -4.97 -10.54
N PHE A 26 -13.03 -4.20 -9.90
CA PHE A 26 -13.42 -2.87 -10.33
C PHE A 26 -12.78 -1.77 -9.47
N CYS A 27 -12.37 -2.09 -8.23
CA CYS A 27 -11.62 -1.15 -7.41
C CYS A 27 -10.27 -0.85 -8.06
N THR A 28 -10.00 0.44 -8.29
CA THR A 28 -8.79 0.95 -8.93
C THR A 28 -7.81 1.58 -7.94
N ASP A 29 -8.16 1.65 -6.66
CA ASP A 29 -7.30 2.21 -5.61
C ASP A 29 -6.60 1.09 -4.83
N LEU A 30 -5.26 1.11 -4.84
CA LEU A 30 -4.43 0.19 -4.05
C LEU A 30 -3.96 0.81 -2.73
N THR A 31 -3.77 2.13 -2.69
CA THR A 31 -3.00 2.79 -1.63
C THR A 31 -3.84 3.68 -0.74
N ALA A 32 -5.17 3.66 -0.89
CA ALA A 32 -6.09 4.57 -0.22
C ALA A 32 -5.76 6.04 -0.54
N GLU A 33 -5.78 6.40 -1.83
CA GLU A 33 -5.35 7.69 -2.38
C GLU A 33 -6.00 8.92 -1.70
N ASN A 34 -7.19 8.76 -1.12
CA ASN A 34 -7.96 9.84 -0.46
C ASN A 34 -7.80 9.89 1.07
N SER A 35 -6.89 9.11 1.65
CA SER A 35 -6.63 9.12 3.10
C SER A 35 -5.52 10.11 3.47
N ASP A 36 -5.60 10.71 4.66
CA ASP A 36 -4.53 11.53 5.24
C ASP A 36 -3.24 10.72 5.43
N LEU A 37 -3.39 9.47 5.89
CA LEU A 37 -2.34 8.47 6.09
C LEU A 37 -2.78 7.13 5.53
N SER A 38 -1.89 6.46 4.81
CA SER A 38 -2.07 5.07 4.39
C SER A 38 -0.88 4.22 4.74
N PHE A 39 -1.14 2.93 4.99
CA PHE A 39 -0.18 1.96 5.49
C PHE A 39 -0.20 0.70 4.61
N GLY A 40 0.94 0.14 4.24
CA GLY A 40 1.00 -1.12 3.50
C GLY A 40 2.40 -1.75 3.48
N GLY A 41 2.47 -3.07 3.29
CA GLY A 41 3.76 -3.79 3.30
C GLY A 41 4.58 -3.65 2.01
N VAL A 42 3.96 -3.25 0.90
CA VAL A 42 4.65 -3.11 -0.39
C VAL A 42 5.71 -2.02 -0.30
N GLY A 43 6.89 -2.27 -0.85
CA GLY A 43 8.01 -1.33 -0.81
C GLY A 43 8.78 -1.37 0.52
N SER A 44 8.27 -2.05 1.55
CA SER A 44 8.96 -2.20 2.83
C SER A 44 9.82 -3.46 2.93
N PRO A 45 10.95 -3.39 3.66
CA PRO A 45 11.62 -4.59 4.14
C PRO A 45 10.74 -5.34 5.17
N GLN A 46 11.06 -6.61 5.42
CA GLN A 46 10.33 -7.42 6.39
C GLN A 46 10.33 -6.77 7.78
N GLY A 47 9.15 -6.74 8.41
CA GLY A 47 8.97 -6.14 9.73
C GLY A 47 8.88 -4.62 9.67
N TRP A 48 8.70 -4.05 8.48
CA TRP A 48 8.39 -2.64 8.28
C TRP A 48 7.12 -2.47 7.45
N THR A 49 6.48 -1.31 7.57
CA THR A 49 5.27 -0.92 6.82
C THR A 49 5.46 0.44 6.20
N THR A 50 5.17 0.54 4.91
CA THR A 50 5.23 1.76 4.11
C THR A 50 4.09 2.66 4.55
N VAL A 51 4.42 3.91 4.84
CA VAL A 51 3.49 4.96 5.21
C VAL A 51 3.59 6.10 4.21
N LEU A 52 2.44 6.45 3.64
CA LEU A 52 2.28 7.63 2.78
C LEU A 52 1.39 8.64 3.51
N ALA A 53 1.96 9.78 3.87
CA ALA A 53 1.23 10.96 4.34
C ALA A 53 0.85 11.82 3.14
N ARG A 54 -0.44 12.17 3.03
CA ARG A 54 -0.96 12.93 1.87
C ARG A 54 -1.44 14.32 2.22
N SER A 55 -1.96 14.50 3.43
CA SER A 55 -2.39 15.81 3.93
C SER A 55 -1.38 16.38 4.93
N GLY A 56 -1.47 17.69 5.16
CA GLY A 56 -0.68 18.37 6.20
C GLY A 56 -0.92 17.77 7.59
N ILE A 57 -2.19 17.54 7.95
CA ILE A 57 -2.59 16.93 9.22
C ILE A 57 -1.99 15.52 9.36
N GLY A 58 -2.07 14.70 8.30
CA GLY A 58 -1.49 13.36 8.32
C GLY A 58 0.03 13.38 8.52
N TYR A 59 0.71 14.35 7.90
CA TYR A 59 2.15 14.53 8.08
C TYR A 59 2.51 14.97 9.51
N GLU A 60 1.79 15.92 10.09
CA GLU A 60 1.99 16.39 11.46
C GLU A 60 1.83 15.23 12.47
N ILE A 61 0.70 14.50 12.39
CA ILE A 61 0.43 13.35 13.25
C ILE A 61 1.54 12.29 13.16
N PHE A 62 2.02 12.00 11.94
CA PHE A 62 3.09 11.02 11.76
C PHE A 62 4.39 11.48 12.44
N ASN A 63 4.79 12.74 12.27
CA ASN A 63 6.03 13.25 12.87
C ASN A 63 5.93 13.34 14.39
N GLU A 64 4.81 13.81 14.94
CA GLU A 64 4.58 13.82 16.39
C GLU A 64 4.71 12.42 17.00
N ALA A 65 4.20 11.39 16.30
CA ALA A 65 4.34 10.01 16.73
C ALA A 65 5.79 9.50 16.70
N VAL A 66 6.59 9.95 15.73
CA VAL A 66 8.03 9.67 15.65
C VAL A 66 8.78 10.37 16.78
N ASP A 67 8.53 11.67 16.97
CA ASP A 67 9.22 12.51 17.95
C ASP A 67 8.89 12.09 19.39
N SER A 68 7.65 11.66 19.63
CA SER A 68 7.20 11.10 20.91
C SER A 68 7.73 9.68 21.17
N GLY A 69 8.42 9.07 20.20
CA GLY A 69 9.02 7.74 20.33
C GLY A 69 8.03 6.57 20.23
N TYR A 70 6.79 6.81 19.83
CA TYR A 70 5.79 5.74 19.64
C TYR A 70 6.14 4.83 18.46
N ILE A 71 6.75 5.39 17.42
CA ILE A 71 7.14 4.67 16.21
C ILE A 71 8.57 5.02 15.80
N LYS A 72 9.24 4.07 15.15
CA LYS A 72 10.51 4.32 14.46
C LYS A 72 10.22 4.58 12.99
N SER A 73 10.90 5.58 12.41
CA SER A 73 10.76 5.90 10.99
C SER A 73 12.08 5.83 10.22
N LYS A 74 11.97 5.56 8.93
CA LYS A 74 13.02 5.71 7.91
C LYS A 74 12.36 6.28 6.65
N THR A 75 13.08 7.13 5.94
CA THR A 75 12.70 7.60 4.60
C THR A 75 12.56 6.43 3.64
N LEU A 76 11.61 6.56 2.70
CA LEU A 76 11.43 5.61 1.62
C LEU A 76 12.43 5.94 0.51
N GLU A 77 13.22 4.97 0.07
CA GLU A 77 14.11 5.13 -1.08
C GLU A 77 13.33 5.11 -2.40
N GLU A 78 13.92 5.61 -3.48
CA GLU A 78 13.27 5.68 -4.79
C GLU A 78 12.84 4.30 -5.31
N ASN A 79 13.70 3.29 -5.20
CA ASN A 79 13.40 1.92 -5.62
C ASN A 79 12.30 1.25 -4.74
N GLU A 80 12.17 1.67 -3.48
CA GLU A 80 11.10 1.23 -2.58
C GLU A 80 9.77 1.87 -2.99
N MET A 81 9.79 3.15 -3.37
CA MET A 81 8.62 3.88 -3.88
C MET A 81 8.15 3.32 -5.22
N GLU A 82 9.10 3.02 -6.12
CA GLU A 82 8.80 2.48 -7.45
C GLU A 82 8.00 1.18 -7.37
N ARG A 83 8.31 0.30 -6.41
CA ARG A 83 7.54 -0.93 -6.16
C ARG A 83 6.07 -0.64 -5.80
N VAL A 84 5.83 0.38 -4.98
CA VAL A 84 4.47 0.83 -4.60
C VAL A 84 3.74 1.38 -5.82
N LEU A 85 4.40 2.27 -6.58
CA LEU A 85 3.84 2.90 -7.77
C LEU A 85 3.49 1.87 -8.86
N ASN A 86 4.35 0.88 -9.08
CA ASN A 86 4.12 -0.17 -10.08
C ASN A 86 2.87 -0.99 -9.77
N LEU A 87 2.70 -1.44 -8.52
CA LEU A 87 1.48 -2.17 -8.13
C LEU A 87 0.23 -1.28 -8.16
N ALA A 88 0.34 -0.02 -7.73
CA ALA A 88 -0.79 0.92 -7.79
C ALA A 88 -1.25 1.15 -9.24
N ARG A 89 -0.30 1.32 -10.17
CA ARG A 89 -0.58 1.44 -11.60
C ARG A 89 -1.25 0.19 -12.16
N MET A 90 -0.74 -1.00 -11.81
CA MET A 90 -1.35 -2.28 -12.24
C MET A 90 -2.80 -2.39 -11.77
N LYS A 91 -3.09 -2.01 -10.53
CA LYS A 91 -4.45 -1.98 -9.98
C LYS A 91 -5.35 -0.98 -10.71
N LYS A 92 -4.84 0.22 -11.00
CA LYS A 92 -5.58 1.27 -11.72
C LYS A 92 -6.05 0.83 -13.10
N VAL A 93 -5.18 0.12 -13.84
CA VAL A 93 -5.48 -0.33 -15.22
C VAL A 93 -6.13 -1.71 -15.31
N GLN A 94 -6.29 -2.41 -14.17
CA GLN A 94 -6.82 -3.76 -14.11
C GLN A 94 -8.18 -3.87 -14.82
N MET A 95 -9.07 -2.90 -14.63
CA MET A 95 -10.40 -2.89 -15.25
C MET A 95 -10.32 -2.80 -16.78
N TYR A 96 -9.51 -1.90 -17.34
CA TYR A 96 -9.30 -1.81 -18.80
C TYR A 96 -8.74 -3.09 -19.40
N ALA A 97 -7.86 -3.79 -18.67
CA ALA A 97 -7.32 -5.07 -19.09
C ALA A 97 -8.37 -6.19 -19.06
N LEU A 98 -9.32 -6.14 -18.13
CA LEU A 98 -10.43 -7.09 -18.05
C LEU A 98 -11.42 -6.89 -19.20
N ASN A 99 -11.84 -5.65 -19.47
CA ASN A 99 -12.79 -5.34 -20.56
C ASN A 99 -12.22 -5.77 -21.92
N ARG A 100 -10.96 -5.40 -22.23
CA ARG A 100 -10.30 -5.83 -23.48
C ARG A 100 -10.23 -7.35 -23.66
N ARG A 101 -10.00 -8.10 -22.58
CA ARG A 101 -9.92 -9.58 -22.64
C ARG A 101 -11.29 -10.24 -22.80
N GLN A 102 -12.35 -9.57 -22.35
CA GLN A 102 -13.73 -10.04 -22.49
C GLN A 102 -14.39 -9.61 -23.81
N GLY A 103 -13.67 -8.87 -24.66
CA GLY A 103 -14.19 -8.39 -25.95
C GLY A 103 -15.29 -7.35 -25.81
N ILE A 104 -15.32 -6.64 -24.67
CA ILE A 104 -16.25 -5.55 -24.35
C ILE A 104 -15.50 -4.22 -24.46
#